data_AF-A0A3P5WXP1-F1
#
_entry.id   AF-A0A3P5WXP1-F1
#
_cell.length_a   1.000
_cell.length_b   1.000
_cell.length_c   1.000
_cell.angle_alpha   90.00
_cell.angle_beta   90.00
_cell.angle_gamma   90.00
#
_symmetry.space_group_name_H-M   'P 1'
#
loop_
_entity.id
_entity.type
_entity.pdbx_description
1 polymer ?
#
loop_
_entity_poly.entity_id
_entity_poly.type
_entity_poly.pdbx_seq_one_letter_code
_entity_poly.pdbx_strand_id
1 'polypeptide(L)'
;MWSLKAALATLFGGLNAAGQPPGPDEVAPDHVVVFVHGMGKALKGGTLQEWAQPLAQSLRDYALDDVDCNDCAPLIISQASAVGDTPALLAKVLRQHLPDHEPVYASILMTEASWGADFVPASATDTYTWAWSMVGKVFGRSMYLLRWNLYPGRFALKNPFWIVEKAKQIAFCGVTAVAGFLAVIVAMVILGVVIILANVPGLGRFVGAFVGLFAEFLGDPQVWRRRPLQAAAMRARIIRTLAPWQNSGIPITLVAHSQGAAVAGQVLFQNTRPDSVASVQNFVTVGSGVGLLGYAMWGGSGTDPVKDWIQNTDIRWVNLWGKYDFVPAGPISTDANGCSPVFRRLFDRSHPNDPGPGPEEHAVYNRSALIYDHIVYSRNRIEVIDPIARLILPAPVSDGGLPSSVPIPLGTSGDRRLRPHRVLVKSLTATRALAITVAFGVAESVLAAVTSFAPARFLMQCSSSTDSTSPWWSAWFCYNQGFSWTNPNSWLGHAIAVIVVATIYIALLNGPIWNGFHHRVERRRRRSRDELRKNGKVGDLPRQGPLTETGNPWRWVFCYVAAVWISTLPVLYYLASPGAAGLGAIIAILLAWESIIGIRVTPLPARHALTGADL
;
A
#
# COMPACT_ATOMS: atom_id res chain seq x y z
N MET A 1 -53.13 -17.04 -3.11
CA MET A 1 -51.75 -17.12 -3.69
C MET A 1 -51.20 -15.78 -4.21
N TRP A 2 -52.00 -14.73 -4.39
CA TRP A 2 -51.50 -13.39 -4.83
C TRP A 2 -51.06 -12.44 -3.70
N SER A 3 -51.43 -12.72 -2.44
CA SER A 3 -51.09 -11.88 -1.27
C SER A 3 -49.66 -12.11 -0.74
N LEU A 4 -49.07 -13.31 -0.93
CA LEU A 4 -47.72 -13.63 -0.44
C LEU A 4 -46.61 -13.00 -1.31
N LYS A 5 -46.84 -12.80 -2.61
CA LYS A 5 -45.89 -12.13 -3.51
C LYS A 5 -45.78 -10.63 -3.23
N ALA A 6 -46.87 -9.98 -2.84
CA ALA A 6 -46.86 -8.57 -2.44
C ALA A 6 -46.14 -8.39 -1.10
N ALA A 7 -46.41 -9.24 -0.10
CA ALA A 7 -45.74 -9.18 1.20
C ALA A 7 -44.23 -9.51 1.13
N LEU A 8 -43.82 -10.44 0.26
CA LEU A 8 -42.39 -10.70 -0.01
C LEU A 8 -41.73 -9.58 -0.83
N ALA A 9 -42.47 -8.90 -1.71
CA ALA A 9 -41.97 -7.73 -2.41
C ALA A 9 -41.85 -6.48 -1.52
N THR A 10 -42.50 -6.44 -0.35
CA THR A 10 -42.31 -5.38 0.67
C THR A 10 -41.21 -5.74 1.68
N LEU A 11 -41.00 -7.03 1.99
CA LEU A 11 -39.90 -7.51 2.84
C LEU A 11 -38.54 -7.56 2.13
N PHE A 12 -38.55 -7.68 0.80
CA PHE A 12 -37.38 -7.57 -0.08
C PHE A 12 -37.47 -6.38 -1.05
N GLY A 13 -38.38 -5.45 -0.76
CA GLY A 13 -38.63 -4.25 -1.55
C GLY A 13 -37.59 -3.19 -1.27
N GLY A 14 -36.76 -2.90 -2.27
CA GLY A 14 -35.74 -1.86 -2.17
C GLY A 14 -34.40 -2.20 -2.80
N LEU A 15 -34.31 -3.21 -3.67
CA LEU A 15 -33.24 -3.25 -4.67
C LEU A 15 -33.67 -2.39 -5.86
N ASN A 16 -33.86 -1.08 -5.64
CA ASN A 16 -33.75 -0.14 -6.75
C ASN A 16 -32.36 -0.34 -7.34
N ALA A 17 -32.27 -0.41 -8.67
CA ALA A 17 -31.03 -0.56 -9.39
C ALA A 17 -30.04 0.48 -8.86
N ALA A 18 -29.10 0.03 -8.04
CA ALA A 18 -28.19 0.90 -7.33
C ALA A 18 -27.42 1.72 -8.39
N GLY A 19 -27.36 3.03 -8.18
CA GLY A 19 -26.93 4.00 -9.20
C GLY A 19 -28.04 4.93 -9.69
N GLN A 20 -29.32 4.68 -9.38
CA GLN A 20 -30.28 5.80 -9.34
C GLN A 20 -30.05 6.61 -8.05
N PRO A 21 -30.16 7.96 -8.12
CA PRO A 21 -30.23 8.76 -6.90
C PRO A 21 -31.32 8.19 -5.99
N PRO A 22 -31.16 8.34 -4.66
CA PRO A 22 -32.14 7.85 -3.72
C PRO A 22 -33.56 8.23 -4.16
N GLY A 23 -34.50 7.31 -4.01
CA GLY A 23 -35.91 7.63 -4.25
C GLY A 23 -36.33 8.85 -3.41
N PRO A 24 -37.45 9.52 -3.74
CA PRO A 24 -37.88 10.73 -3.02
C PRO A 24 -38.00 10.55 -1.49
N ASP A 25 -38.09 9.32 -1.00
CA ASP A 25 -38.19 8.97 0.43
C ASP A 25 -36.85 8.53 1.06
N GLU A 26 -35.78 8.40 0.28
CA GLU A 26 -34.48 7.89 0.75
C GLU A 26 -33.53 9.07 1.03
N VAL A 27 -33.01 9.15 2.25
CA VAL A 27 -32.21 10.28 2.72
C VAL A 27 -30.90 10.35 1.93
N ALA A 28 -30.65 11.47 1.25
CA ALA A 28 -29.41 11.71 0.53
C ALA A 28 -28.19 11.61 1.46
N PRO A 29 -27.06 11.03 1.01
CA PRO A 29 -25.86 10.98 1.82
C PRO A 29 -25.26 12.38 2.00
N ASP A 30 -24.64 12.60 3.17
CA ASP A 30 -23.89 13.82 3.47
C ASP A 30 -22.54 13.87 2.74
N HIS A 31 -21.99 12.70 2.36
CA HIS A 31 -20.72 12.59 1.64
C HIS A 31 -20.68 11.31 0.80
N VAL A 32 -20.06 11.38 -0.39
CA VAL A 32 -19.83 10.21 -1.25
C VAL A 32 -18.35 9.91 -1.40
N VAL A 33 -17.96 8.66 -1.19
CA VAL A 33 -16.60 8.16 -1.38
C VAL A 33 -16.62 7.17 -2.53
N VAL A 34 -15.85 7.45 -3.59
CA VAL A 34 -15.76 6.57 -4.76
C VAL A 34 -14.36 5.99 -4.83
N PHE A 35 -14.26 4.66 -4.74
CA PHE A 35 -13.01 3.95 -4.91
C PHE A 35 -12.80 3.55 -6.38
N VAL A 36 -11.69 3.94 -6.97
CA VAL A 36 -11.31 3.57 -8.34
C VAL A 36 -10.07 2.71 -8.28
N HIS A 37 -10.14 1.50 -8.83
CA HIS A 37 -9.02 0.57 -8.80
C HIS A 37 -8.62 0.13 -10.20
N GLY A 38 -7.34 0.20 -10.51
CA GLY A 38 -6.80 -0.14 -11.83
C GLY A 38 -6.27 -1.57 -11.97
N MET A 39 -6.92 -2.57 -11.36
CA MET A 39 -6.52 -3.99 -11.49
C MET A 39 -7.45 -4.74 -12.44
N GLY A 40 -6.86 -5.50 -13.35
CA GLY A 40 -7.54 -6.15 -14.47
C GLY A 40 -8.44 -7.32 -14.15
N LYS A 41 -8.42 -7.82 -12.91
CA LYS A 41 -9.38 -8.85 -12.46
C LYS A 41 -9.93 -8.59 -11.07
N ALA A 42 -9.99 -7.33 -10.64
CA ALA A 42 -10.70 -7.01 -9.41
C ALA A 42 -12.15 -7.53 -9.54
N LEU A 43 -12.54 -8.44 -8.65
CA LEU A 43 -13.93 -8.89 -8.54
C LEU A 43 -14.80 -7.65 -8.28
N LYS A 44 -15.99 -7.58 -8.89
CA LYS A 44 -16.98 -6.55 -8.55
C LYS A 44 -17.23 -6.59 -7.03
N GLY A 45 -17.11 -5.44 -6.37
CA GLY A 45 -17.21 -5.26 -4.93
C GLY A 45 -15.91 -5.51 -4.15
N GLY A 46 -14.88 -6.07 -4.79
CA GLY A 46 -13.62 -6.39 -4.14
C GLY A 46 -12.83 -5.16 -3.70
N THR A 47 -12.82 -4.11 -4.53
CA THR A 47 -12.15 -2.84 -4.18
C THR A 47 -12.89 -2.17 -3.01
N LEU A 48 -14.22 -2.13 -3.09
CA LEU A 48 -15.06 -1.59 -2.04
C LEU A 48 -14.80 -2.31 -0.72
N GLN A 49 -14.78 -3.64 -0.70
CA GLN A 49 -14.51 -4.39 0.53
C GLN A 49 -13.10 -4.09 1.08
N GLU A 50 -12.10 -4.06 0.21
CA GLU A 50 -10.71 -3.82 0.61
C GLU A 50 -10.51 -2.44 1.24
N TRP A 51 -11.16 -1.40 0.70
CA TRP A 51 -10.97 -0.02 1.12
C TRP A 51 -12.01 0.49 2.13
N ALA A 52 -13.28 0.12 1.96
CA ALA A 52 -14.36 0.59 2.82
C ALA A 52 -14.27 0.02 4.22
N GLN A 53 -13.82 -1.23 4.39
CA GLN A 53 -13.71 -1.84 5.72
C GLN A 53 -12.73 -1.09 6.64
N PRO A 54 -11.45 -0.87 6.27
CA PRO A 54 -10.54 -0.10 7.11
C PRO A 54 -10.96 1.38 7.21
N LEU A 55 -11.60 1.94 6.19
CA LEU A 55 -12.13 3.31 6.23
C LEU A 55 -13.27 3.45 7.25
N ALA A 56 -14.27 2.57 7.21
CA ALA A 56 -15.36 2.52 8.17
C ALA A 56 -14.84 2.32 9.61
N GLN A 57 -13.82 1.46 9.79
CA GLN A 57 -13.17 1.32 11.09
C GLN A 57 -12.52 2.63 11.56
N SER A 58 -11.90 3.38 10.65
CA SER A 58 -11.27 4.65 10.97
C SER A 58 -12.29 5.73 11.30
N LEU A 59 -13.40 5.81 10.54
CA LEU A 59 -14.53 6.70 10.81
C LEU A 59 -15.18 6.40 12.17
N ARG A 60 -15.38 5.11 12.49
CA ARG A 60 -15.85 4.67 13.82
C ARG A 60 -14.93 5.14 14.94
N ASP A 61 -13.62 4.98 14.75
CA ASP A 61 -12.64 5.36 15.77
C ASP A 61 -12.59 6.89 15.94
N TYR A 62 -12.79 7.69 14.87
CA TYR A 62 -12.96 9.15 14.99
C TYR A 62 -14.23 9.52 15.74
N ALA A 63 -15.37 8.89 15.42
CA ALA A 63 -16.62 9.14 16.14
C ALA A 63 -16.48 8.88 17.65
N LEU A 64 -15.75 7.82 18.03
CA LEU A 64 -15.44 7.51 19.43
C LEU A 64 -14.46 8.50 20.08
N ASP A 65 -13.57 9.10 19.31
CA ASP A 65 -12.60 10.09 19.79
C ASP A 65 -13.27 11.46 20.01
N ASP A 66 -14.18 11.85 19.12
CA ASP A 66 -14.77 13.19 19.06
C ASP A 66 -16.09 13.33 19.85
N VAL A 67 -16.90 12.27 19.95
CA VAL A 67 -18.22 12.32 20.58
C VAL A 67 -18.24 11.52 21.88
N ASP A 68 -18.60 12.19 22.98
CA ASP A 68 -18.75 11.55 24.28
C ASP A 68 -20.17 10.99 24.47
N CYS A 69 -20.45 9.84 23.85
CA CYS A 69 -21.70 9.09 24.06
C CYS A 69 -21.41 7.61 24.29
N ASN A 70 -21.78 7.08 25.46
CA ASN A 70 -21.56 5.67 25.80
C ASN A 70 -22.63 4.73 25.22
N ASP A 71 -23.85 5.23 25.03
CA ASP A 71 -25.00 4.43 24.59
C ASP A 71 -25.30 4.57 23.09
N CYS A 72 -24.59 5.48 22.40
CA CYS A 72 -24.74 5.66 20.97
C CYS A 72 -23.87 4.66 20.20
N ALA A 73 -24.39 4.13 19.10
CA ALA A 73 -23.56 3.40 18.15
C ALA A 73 -22.64 4.40 17.40
N PRO A 74 -21.30 4.31 17.50
CA PRO A 74 -20.41 5.25 16.81
C PRO A 74 -20.46 5.13 15.28
N LEU A 75 -20.88 3.97 14.78
CA LEU A 75 -21.01 3.65 13.37
C LEU A 75 -22.17 2.66 13.20
N ILE A 76 -23.07 2.94 12.28
CA ILE A 76 -24.18 2.06 11.88
C ILE A 76 -24.06 1.80 10.38
N ILE A 77 -23.97 0.54 9.97
CA ILE A 77 -24.06 0.17 8.55
C ILE A 77 -25.54 0.00 8.22
N SER A 78 -26.13 0.97 7.53
CA SER A 78 -27.56 0.94 7.17
C SER A 78 -27.82 0.11 5.93
N GLN A 79 -26.86 0.07 4.99
CA GLN A 79 -26.96 -0.72 3.78
C GLN A 79 -25.57 -1.21 3.34
N ALA A 80 -25.49 -2.46 2.90
CA ALA A 80 -24.28 -3.01 2.31
C ALA A 80 -24.65 -3.92 1.13
N SER A 81 -24.27 -3.51 -0.07
CA SER A 81 -24.36 -4.31 -1.29
C SER A 81 -22.96 -4.53 -1.83
N ALA A 82 -22.39 -5.68 -1.53
CA ALA A 82 -21.11 -6.11 -2.10
C ALA A 82 -21.27 -6.78 -3.46
N VAL A 83 -22.49 -7.18 -3.83
CA VAL A 83 -22.80 -7.97 -5.02
C VAL A 83 -23.81 -7.20 -5.87
N GLY A 84 -23.42 -6.86 -7.11
CA GLY A 84 -24.26 -6.11 -8.03
C GLY A 84 -23.44 -5.29 -9.02
N ASP A 85 -24.13 -4.57 -9.91
CA ASP A 85 -23.47 -3.71 -10.91
C ASP A 85 -22.89 -2.43 -10.32
N THR A 86 -23.32 -2.05 -9.13
CA THR A 86 -22.87 -0.87 -8.38
C THR A 86 -22.73 -1.24 -6.90
N PRO A 87 -21.63 -1.88 -6.51
CA PRO A 87 -21.38 -2.18 -5.11
C PRO A 87 -21.37 -0.89 -4.29
N ALA A 88 -22.06 -0.90 -3.15
CA ALA A 88 -22.24 0.27 -2.31
C ALA A 88 -22.34 -0.11 -0.83
N LEU A 89 -21.88 0.77 0.03
CA LEU A 89 -21.98 0.69 1.49
C LEU A 89 -22.45 2.06 1.99
N LEU A 90 -23.62 2.11 2.62
CA LEU A 90 -24.11 3.30 3.32
C LEU A 90 -23.87 3.12 4.81
N ALA A 91 -23.09 4.03 5.39
CA ALA A 91 -22.75 4.03 6.80
C ALA A 91 -23.12 5.36 7.45
N LYS A 92 -23.79 5.30 8.60
CA LYS A 92 -24.07 6.46 9.45
C LYS A 92 -23.00 6.55 10.53
N VAL A 93 -22.27 7.65 10.58
CA VAL A 93 -21.19 7.90 11.53
C VAL A 93 -21.63 8.95 12.54
N LEU A 94 -21.49 8.67 13.83
CA LEU A 94 -21.88 9.60 14.88
C LEU A 94 -21.02 10.87 14.80
N ARG A 95 -21.66 12.03 14.66
CA ARG A 95 -20.99 13.34 14.56
C ARG A 95 -21.11 14.17 15.83
N GLN A 96 -22.28 14.12 16.47
CA GLN A 96 -22.56 14.92 17.64
C GLN A 96 -23.61 14.22 18.50
N HIS A 97 -23.45 14.37 19.81
CA HIS A 97 -24.47 14.02 20.78
C HIS A 97 -24.51 15.10 21.84
N LEU A 98 -25.65 15.79 21.95
CA LEU A 98 -25.91 16.74 23.01
C LEU A 98 -26.81 16.07 24.05
N PRO A 99 -26.66 16.39 25.35
CA PRO A 99 -27.61 15.95 26.37
C PRO A 99 -29.05 16.29 25.93
N ASP A 100 -29.96 15.35 26.13
CA ASP A 100 -31.40 15.47 25.81
C ASP A 100 -31.75 15.59 24.31
N HIS A 101 -30.80 15.38 23.39
CA HIS A 101 -31.03 15.40 21.95
C HIS A 101 -30.69 14.05 21.32
N GLU A 102 -31.42 13.71 20.25
CA GLU A 102 -31.11 12.55 19.43
C GLU A 102 -29.69 12.65 18.85
N PRO A 103 -28.93 11.55 18.82
CA PRO A 103 -27.60 11.53 18.21
C PRO A 103 -27.66 11.93 16.73
N VAL A 104 -26.80 12.88 16.35
CA VAL A 104 -26.67 13.35 14.98
C VAL A 104 -25.64 12.51 14.25
N TYR A 105 -26.06 11.90 13.14
CA TYR A 105 -25.21 11.07 12.29
C TYR A 105 -24.95 11.75 10.96
N ALA A 106 -23.73 11.57 10.43
CA ALA A 106 -23.43 11.80 9.03
C ALA A 106 -23.58 10.50 8.23
N SER A 107 -24.36 10.54 7.16
CA SER A 107 -24.56 9.44 6.22
C SER A 107 -23.48 9.48 5.15
N ILE A 108 -22.59 8.50 5.15
CA ILE A 108 -21.47 8.37 4.23
C ILE A 108 -21.76 7.21 3.27
N LEU A 109 -21.87 7.51 1.98
CA LEU A 109 -21.98 6.48 0.95
C LEU A 109 -20.59 6.16 0.41
N MET A 110 -20.22 4.89 0.41
CA MET A 110 -18.99 4.39 -0.22
C MET A 110 -19.36 3.48 -1.38
N THR A 111 -18.76 3.70 -2.54
CA THR A 111 -18.99 2.89 -3.75
C THR A 111 -17.69 2.68 -4.51
N GLU A 112 -17.71 1.87 -5.56
CA GLU A 112 -16.55 1.62 -6.42
C GLU A 112 -16.85 1.83 -7.91
N ALA A 113 -15.82 2.26 -8.63
CA ALA A 113 -15.75 2.16 -10.08
C ALA A 113 -14.71 1.08 -10.44
N SER A 114 -15.20 -0.12 -10.72
CA SER A 114 -14.40 -1.28 -11.13
C SER A 114 -14.79 -1.74 -12.54
N TRP A 115 -13.81 -2.24 -13.30
CA TRP A 115 -13.99 -2.70 -14.68
C TRP A 115 -13.27 -4.02 -15.01
N GLY A 116 -12.63 -4.66 -14.04
CA GLY A 116 -11.86 -5.88 -14.27
C GLY A 116 -12.69 -7.03 -14.85
N ALA A 117 -14.01 -7.04 -14.58
CA ALA A 117 -14.93 -8.02 -15.15
C ALA A 117 -15.57 -7.58 -16.49
N ASP A 118 -15.41 -6.32 -16.89
CA ASP A 118 -16.13 -5.75 -18.03
C ASP A 118 -15.39 -5.94 -19.36
N PHE A 119 -14.10 -6.32 -19.31
CA PHE A 119 -13.25 -6.49 -20.49
C PHE A 119 -12.50 -7.81 -20.47
N VAL A 120 -12.12 -8.29 -21.66
CA VAL A 120 -11.20 -9.42 -21.78
C VAL A 120 -9.84 -9.00 -21.22
N PRO A 121 -9.31 -9.71 -20.21
CA PRO A 121 -8.01 -9.39 -19.61
C PRO A 121 -6.90 -9.49 -20.66
N ALA A 122 -5.79 -8.78 -20.44
CA ALA A 122 -4.61 -8.91 -21.29
C ALA A 122 -4.11 -10.36 -21.30
N SER A 123 -3.63 -10.82 -22.46
CA SER A 123 -3.01 -12.15 -22.55
C SER A 123 -1.69 -12.19 -21.75
N ALA A 124 -1.26 -13.39 -21.36
CA ALA A 124 0.04 -13.56 -20.69
C ALA A 124 1.19 -13.04 -21.57
N THR A 125 1.11 -13.27 -22.89
CA THR A 125 2.09 -12.79 -23.87
C THR A 125 2.11 -11.26 -23.98
N ASP A 126 0.94 -10.60 -23.99
CA ASP A 126 0.85 -9.14 -23.99
C ASP A 126 1.45 -8.56 -22.71
N THR A 127 1.14 -9.19 -21.57
CA THR A 127 1.64 -8.81 -20.24
C THR A 127 3.16 -8.95 -20.18
N TYR A 128 3.71 -10.07 -20.67
CA TYR A 128 5.15 -10.31 -20.73
C TYR A 128 5.87 -9.31 -21.64
N THR A 129 5.35 -9.09 -22.84
CA THR A 129 5.93 -8.16 -23.81
C THR A 129 5.94 -6.74 -23.26
N TRP A 130 4.86 -6.34 -22.57
CA TRP A 130 4.82 -5.07 -21.86
C TRP A 130 5.83 -5.00 -20.73
N ALA A 131 5.84 -6.01 -19.85
CA ALA A 131 6.75 -6.06 -18.71
C ALA A 131 8.18 -5.90 -19.19
N TRP A 132 8.57 -6.65 -20.24
CA TRP A 132 9.87 -6.53 -20.89
C TRP A 132 10.16 -5.11 -21.37
N SER A 133 9.22 -4.47 -22.07
CA SER A 133 9.37 -3.08 -22.52
C SER A 133 9.49 -2.06 -21.38
N MET A 134 9.01 -2.42 -20.19
CA MET A 134 9.03 -1.58 -18.99
C MET A 134 10.19 -1.89 -18.04
N VAL A 135 10.90 -3.01 -18.20
CA VAL A 135 12.01 -3.44 -17.32
C VAL A 135 12.99 -2.30 -17.06
N GLY A 136 13.51 -1.66 -18.11
CA GLY A 136 14.47 -0.56 -17.96
C GLY A 136 13.91 0.65 -17.22
N LYS A 137 12.63 1.01 -17.48
CA LYS A 137 11.96 2.13 -16.82
C LYS A 137 11.68 1.84 -15.35
N VAL A 138 11.15 0.66 -15.04
CA VAL A 138 10.89 0.20 -13.67
C VAL A 138 12.20 0.10 -12.89
N PHE A 139 13.23 -0.52 -13.47
CA PHE A 139 14.55 -0.62 -12.85
C PHE A 139 15.16 0.76 -12.57
N GLY A 140 15.16 1.66 -13.56
CA GLY A 140 15.65 3.03 -13.38
C GLY A 140 14.89 3.79 -12.28
N ARG A 141 13.57 3.61 -12.21
CA ARG A 141 12.70 4.16 -11.16
C ARG A 141 13.02 3.59 -9.78
N SER A 142 13.19 2.28 -9.66
CA SER A 142 13.60 1.62 -8.40
C SER A 142 14.98 2.11 -7.95
N MET A 143 15.92 2.29 -8.87
CA MET A 143 17.24 2.85 -8.56
C MET A 143 17.17 4.30 -8.13
N TYR A 144 16.30 5.10 -8.75
CA TYR A 144 16.04 6.48 -8.35
C TYR A 144 15.48 6.54 -6.92
N LEU A 145 14.48 5.70 -6.60
CA LEU A 145 13.93 5.57 -5.25
C LEU A 145 14.96 5.11 -4.23
N LEU A 146 15.82 4.15 -4.59
CA LEU A 146 16.85 3.66 -3.69
C LEU A 146 17.86 4.75 -3.38
N ARG A 147 18.40 5.39 -4.43
CA ARG A 147 19.31 6.53 -4.31
C ARG A 147 18.71 7.57 -3.39
N TRP A 148 17.42 7.81 -3.51
CA TRP A 148 16.74 8.76 -2.66
C TRP A 148 16.60 8.37 -1.21
N ASN A 149 16.17 7.14 -0.92
CA ASN A 149 16.02 6.68 0.45
C ASN A 149 17.37 6.68 1.20
N LEU A 150 18.48 6.65 0.46
CA LEU A 150 19.84 6.76 0.95
C LEU A 150 20.43 8.18 0.82
N TYR A 151 19.64 9.17 0.41
CA TYR A 151 20.14 10.53 0.26
C TYR A 151 20.44 11.16 1.62
N PRO A 152 21.70 11.54 1.91
CA PRO A 152 22.12 12.02 3.23
C PRO A 152 21.56 13.42 3.61
N GLY A 153 20.76 14.04 2.73
CA GLY A 153 20.20 15.37 2.94
C GLY A 153 21.21 16.50 2.73
N ARG A 154 20.72 17.74 2.57
CA ARG A 154 21.59 18.93 2.45
C ARG A 154 22.31 19.27 3.77
N PHE A 155 21.76 18.87 4.91
CA PHE A 155 22.39 19.11 6.22
C PHE A 155 23.71 18.35 6.40
N ALA A 156 23.88 17.21 5.71
CA ALA A 156 25.16 16.51 5.69
C ALA A 156 26.27 17.32 4.99
N LEU A 157 25.96 18.23 4.05
CA LEU A 157 26.98 19.02 3.35
C LEU A 157 27.83 19.91 4.29
N LYS A 158 27.34 20.20 5.50
CA LYS A 158 28.10 20.94 6.52
C LYS A 158 29.03 20.03 7.34
N ASN A 159 28.94 18.72 7.19
CA ASN A 159 29.73 17.73 7.93
C ASN A 159 30.83 17.15 7.01
N PRO A 160 32.12 17.17 7.39
CA PRO A 160 33.20 16.56 6.60
C PRO A 160 32.98 15.07 6.31
N PHE A 161 32.21 14.35 7.13
CA PHE A 161 31.84 12.95 6.89
C PHE A 161 30.87 12.75 5.72
N TRP A 162 30.37 13.82 5.09
CA TRP A 162 29.50 13.71 3.93
C TRP A 162 30.12 12.95 2.76
N ILE A 163 31.44 13.08 2.54
CA ILE A 163 32.12 12.34 1.48
C ILE A 163 32.02 10.83 1.75
N VAL A 164 32.17 10.40 3.01
CA VAL A 164 32.04 9.00 3.42
C VAL A 164 30.61 8.52 3.23
N GLU A 165 29.61 9.28 3.68
CA GLU A 165 28.20 8.93 3.46
C GLU A 165 27.83 8.89 1.98
N LYS A 166 28.42 9.77 1.18
CA LYS A 166 28.22 9.79 -0.27
C LYS A 166 28.87 8.57 -0.95
N ALA A 167 30.08 8.20 -0.54
CA ALA A 167 30.76 7.01 -1.02
C ALA A 167 29.99 5.74 -0.64
N LYS A 168 29.52 5.63 0.61
CA LYS A 168 28.62 4.55 1.07
C LYS A 168 27.36 4.47 0.22
N GLN A 169 26.70 5.61 -0.04
CA GLN A 169 25.52 5.68 -0.90
C GLN A 169 25.84 5.18 -2.31
N ILE A 170 26.93 5.64 -2.92
CA ILE A 170 27.33 5.23 -4.28
C ILE A 170 27.63 3.72 -4.31
N ALA A 171 28.41 3.22 -3.36
CA ALA A 171 28.75 1.80 -3.27
C ALA A 171 27.50 0.93 -3.08
N PHE A 172 26.63 1.29 -2.14
CA PHE A 172 25.39 0.55 -1.88
C PHE A 172 24.45 0.60 -3.10
N CYS A 173 24.26 1.78 -3.72
CA CYS A 173 23.48 1.90 -4.94
C CYS A 173 24.09 1.08 -6.09
N GLY A 174 25.41 1.05 -6.24
CA GLY A 174 26.10 0.28 -7.27
C GLY A 174 25.89 -1.22 -7.09
N VAL A 175 26.15 -1.75 -5.90
CA VAL A 175 25.90 -3.16 -5.56
C VAL A 175 24.44 -3.53 -5.77
N THR A 176 23.52 -2.71 -5.26
CA THR A 176 22.07 -2.95 -5.43
C THR A 176 21.64 -2.86 -6.88
N ALA A 177 22.24 -1.98 -7.68
CA ALA A 177 21.95 -1.89 -9.11
C ALA A 177 22.35 -3.17 -9.83
N VAL A 178 23.57 -3.67 -9.61
CA VAL A 178 24.04 -4.90 -10.25
C VAL A 178 23.21 -6.10 -9.81
N ALA A 179 23.02 -6.28 -8.50
CA ALA A 179 22.24 -7.39 -7.96
C ALA A 179 20.77 -7.32 -8.39
N GLY A 180 20.17 -6.13 -8.35
CA GLY A 180 18.79 -5.89 -8.77
C GLY A 180 18.59 -6.11 -10.26
N PHE A 181 19.53 -5.69 -11.10
CA PHE A 181 19.47 -5.91 -12.54
C PHE A 181 19.54 -7.41 -12.87
N LEU A 182 20.49 -8.13 -12.27
CA LEU A 182 20.60 -9.59 -12.41
C LEU A 182 19.32 -10.29 -11.93
N ALA A 183 18.78 -9.88 -10.79
CA ALA A 183 17.54 -10.44 -10.26
C ALA A 183 16.34 -10.21 -11.21
N VAL A 184 16.24 -9.03 -11.82
CA VAL A 184 15.19 -8.73 -12.80
C VAL A 184 15.35 -9.58 -14.06
N ILE A 185 16.58 -9.74 -14.58
CA ILE A 185 16.84 -10.60 -15.74
C ILE A 185 16.45 -12.05 -15.43
N VAL A 186 16.90 -12.58 -14.28
CA VAL A 186 16.53 -13.93 -13.83
C VAL A 186 15.01 -14.07 -13.69
N ALA A 187 14.34 -13.10 -13.08
CA ALA A 187 12.88 -13.11 -12.95
C ALA A 187 12.17 -13.09 -14.31
N MET A 188 12.68 -12.33 -15.28
CA MET A 188 12.12 -12.31 -16.64
C MET A 188 12.35 -13.62 -17.39
N VAL A 189 13.53 -14.24 -17.24
CA VAL A 189 13.81 -15.57 -17.81
C VAL A 189 12.88 -16.60 -17.20
N ILE A 190 12.73 -16.63 -15.87
CA ILE A 190 11.79 -17.52 -15.19
C ILE A 190 10.37 -17.29 -15.70
N LEU A 191 9.93 -16.03 -15.82
CA LEU A 191 8.59 -15.72 -16.34
C LEU A 191 8.41 -16.20 -17.78
N GLY A 192 9.41 -16.04 -18.66
CA GLY A 192 9.38 -16.55 -20.03
C GLY A 192 9.29 -18.07 -20.08
N VAL A 193 10.09 -18.77 -19.26
CA VAL A 193 10.03 -20.24 -19.13
C VAL A 193 8.66 -20.68 -18.64
N VAL A 194 8.13 -20.02 -17.61
CA VAL A 194 6.79 -20.29 -17.07
C VAL A 194 5.73 -20.14 -18.16
N ILE A 195 5.78 -19.09 -18.99
CA ILE A 195 4.83 -18.90 -20.09
C ILE A 195 4.93 -20.03 -21.13
N ILE A 196 6.14 -20.49 -21.48
CA ILE A 196 6.32 -21.62 -22.41
C ILE A 196 5.73 -22.89 -21.80
N LEU A 197 6.03 -23.16 -20.52
CA LEU A 197 5.56 -24.32 -19.76
C LEU A 197 4.04 -24.31 -19.53
N ALA A 198 3.39 -23.14 -19.56
CA ALA A 198 1.94 -23.02 -19.44
C ALA A 198 1.19 -23.78 -20.55
N ASN A 199 1.83 -23.98 -21.71
CA ASN A 199 1.26 -24.72 -22.84
C ASN A 199 1.33 -26.24 -22.69
N VAL A 200 2.05 -26.75 -21.67
CA VAL A 200 2.17 -28.19 -21.42
C VAL A 200 0.95 -28.68 -20.64
N PRO A 201 0.15 -29.63 -21.18
CA PRO A 201 -0.97 -30.22 -20.46
C PRO A 201 -0.52 -30.82 -19.12
N GLY A 202 -1.23 -30.50 -18.04
CA GLY A 202 -0.90 -30.94 -16.67
C GLY A 202 -0.15 -29.89 -15.84
N LEU A 203 0.95 -29.34 -16.36
CA LEU A 203 1.74 -28.31 -15.67
C LEU A 203 1.07 -26.92 -15.72
N GLY A 204 0.27 -26.68 -16.76
CA GLY A 204 -0.43 -25.41 -16.97
C GLY A 204 -1.36 -24.95 -15.84
N ARG A 205 -1.86 -25.85 -14.97
CA ARG A 205 -2.74 -25.45 -13.85
C ARG A 205 -2.00 -24.68 -12.75
N PHE A 206 -0.81 -25.14 -12.34
CA PHE A 206 0.01 -24.46 -11.33
C PHE A 206 0.61 -23.16 -11.87
N VAL A 207 1.12 -23.23 -13.10
CA VAL A 207 1.65 -22.08 -13.83
C VAL A 207 0.57 -21.02 -14.05
N GLY A 208 -0.65 -21.43 -14.40
CA GLY A 208 -1.78 -20.53 -14.62
C GLY A 208 -2.15 -19.70 -13.39
N ALA A 209 -2.04 -20.27 -12.18
CA ALA A 209 -2.25 -19.52 -10.94
C ALA A 209 -1.18 -18.44 -10.72
N PHE A 210 0.08 -18.76 -11.00
CA PHE A 210 1.19 -17.82 -10.86
C PHE A 210 1.14 -16.70 -11.92
N VAL A 211 0.91 -17.07 -13.19
CA VAL A 211 0.70 -16.10 -14.29
C VAL A 211 -0.54 -15.25 -14.05
N GLY A 212 -1.60 -15.82 -13.46
CA GLY A 212 -2.80 -15.12 -13.05
C GLY A 212 -2.48 -13.97 -12.09
N LEU A 213 -1.70 -14.24 -11.04
CA LEU A 213 -1.22 -13.23 -10.08
C LEU A 213 -0.43 -12.10 -10.76
N PHE A 214 0.44 -12.42 -11.71
CA PHE A 214 1.20 -11.40 -12.45
C PHE A 214 0.32 -10.60 -13.41
N ALA A 215 -0.61 -11.25 -14.12
CA ALA A 215 -1.56 -10.58 -15.02
C ALA A 215 -2.53 -9.68 -14.24
N GLU A 216 -2.94 -10.09 -13.04
CA GLU A 216 -3.76 -9.26 -12.12
C GLU A 216 -3.04 -8.00 -11.69
N PHE A 217 -1.73 -8.09 -11.46
CA PHE A 217 -0.88 -6.98 -11.04
C PHE A 217 -0.44 -6.06 -12.20
N LEU A 218 -0.22 -6.59 -13.41
CA LEU A 218 0.42 -5.90 -14.54
C LEU A 218 -0.47 -5.69 -15.78
N GLY A 219 -1.64 -6.33 -15.86
CA GLY A 219 -2.33 -6.60 -17.14
C GLY A 219 -3.00 -5.41 -17.83
N ASP A 220 -3.55 -4.45 -17.08
CA ASP A 220 -4.35 -3.38 -17.69
C ASP A 220 -3.60 -2.18 -18.26
N PRO A 221 -2.36 -1.83 -17.83
CA PRO A 221 -1.56 -0.79 -18.46
C PRO A 221 -1.51 -0.84 -19.99
N GLN A 222 -1.40 -2.03 -20.59
CA GLN A 222 -1.42 -2.19 -22.04
C GLN A 222 -2.78 -1.93 -22.65
N VAL A 223 -3.82 -2.46 -22.02
CA VAL A 223 -5.21 -2.27 -22.43
C VAL A 223 -5.51 -0.77 -22.53
N TRP A 224 -5.17 -0.02 -21.49
CA TRP A 224 -5.36 1.43 -21.44
C TRP A 224 -4.64 2.18 -22.56
N ARG A 225 -3.40 1.82 -22.86
CA ARG A 225 -2.62 2.54 -23.88
C ARG A 225 -2.98 2.12 -25.30
N ARG A 226 -3.16 0.83 -25.56
CA ARG A 226 -3.24 0.28 -26.92
C ARG A 226 -4.67 0.03 -27.40
N ARG A 227 -5.65 -0.15 -26.51
CA ARG A 227 -7.02 -0.52 -26.89
C ARG A 227 -7.98 0.64 -26.62
N PRO A 228 -8.26 1.51 -27.63
CA PRO A 228 -9.04 2.74 -27.43
C PRO A 228 -10.45 2.48 -26.88
N LEU A 229 -11.11 1.40 -27.33
CA LEU A 229 -12.45 1.03 -26.85
C LEU A 229 -12.46 0.69 -25.36
N GLN A 230 -11.50 -0.11 -24.90
CA GLN A 230 -11.39 -0.50 -23.49
C GLN A 230 -11.03 0.72 -22.62
N ALA A 231 -10.12 1.58 -23.09
CA ALA A 231 -9.81 2.84 -22.42
C ALA A 231 -11.04 3.77 -22.31
N ALA A 232 -11.84 3.89 -23.37
CA ALA A 232 -13.07 4.67 -23.35
C ALA A 232 -14.10 4.10 -22.36
N ALA A 233 -14.22 2.77 -22.31
CA ALA A 233 -15.13 2.11 -21.40
C ALA A 233 -14.69 2.20 -19.92
N MET A 234 -13.37 2.16 -19.62
CA MET A 234 -12.83 2.47 -18.29
C MET A 234 -13.22 3.90 -17.85
N ARG A 235 -13.09 4.90 -18.73
CA ARG A 235 -13.52 6.28 -18.46
C ARG A 235 -15.04 6.37 -18.26
N ALA A 236 -15.82 5.73 -19.13
CA ALA A 236 -17.28 5.69 -19.05
C ALA A 236 -17.77 5.08 -17.74
N ARG A 237 -17.06 4.07 -17.20
CA ARG A 237 -17.36 3.47 -15.91
C ARG A 237 -17.26 4.49 -14.77
N ILE A 238 -16.17 5.25 -14.71
CA ILE A 238 -15.99 6.31 -13.69
C ILE A 238 -17.06 7.39 -13.85
N ILE A 239 -17.32 7.85 -15.08
CA ILE A 239 -18.36 8.86 -15.37
C ILE A 239 -19.72 8.37 -14.89
N ARG A 240 -20.10 7.12 -15.21
CA ARG A 240 -21.39 6.54 -14.81
C ARG A 240 -21.52 6.39 -13.28
N THR A 241 -20.42 6.06 -12.58
CA THR A 241 -20.41 6.00 -11.11
C THR A 241 -20.57 7.38 -10.47
N LEU A 242 -20.02 8.43 -11.10
CA LEU A 242 -20.12 9.81 -10.60
C LEU A 242 -21.45 10.50 -10.97
N ALA A 243 -22.06 10.13 -12.10
CA ALA A 243 -23.25 10.77 -12.67
C ALA A 243 -24.40 11.02 -11.67
N PRO A 244 -24.77 10.08 -10.76
CA PRO A 244 -25.87 10.30 -9.82
C PRO A 244 -25.61 11.41 -8.80
N TRP A 245 -24.34 11.77 -8.61
CA TRP A 245 -23.86 12.74 -7.63
C TRP A 245 -23.40 14.05 -8.29
N GLN A 246 -23.53 14.14 -9.62
CA GLN A 246 -23.32 15.40 -10.32
C GLN A 246 -24.47 16.35 -9.99
N ASN A 247 -24.14 17.60 -9.64
CA ASN A 247 -25.11 18.65 -9.29
C ASN A 247 -25.99 18.39 -8.06
N SER A 248 -25.70 17.37 -7.24
CA SER A 248 -26.45 17.10 -6.00
C SER A 248 -26.08 18.05 -4.85
N GLY A 249 -24.99 18.81 -4.98
CA GLY A 249 -24.39 19.59 -3.89
C GLY A 249 -23.68 18.74 -2.84
N ILE A 250 -23.68 17.41 -2.98
CA ILE A 250 -23.05 16.48 -2.05
C ILE A 250 -21.55 16.41 -2.36
N PRO A 251 -20.66 16.61 -1.36
CA PRO A 251 -19.22 16.51 -1.58
C PRO A 251 -18.80 15.08 -1.93
N ILE A 252 -17.93 14.96 -2.95
CA ILE A 252 -17.36 13.69 -3.39
C ILE A 252 -15.86 13.64 -3.09
N THR A 253 -15.42 12.54 -2.48
CA THR A 253 -14.01 12.16 -2.37
C THR A 253 -13.74 10.96 -3.29
N LEU A 254 -12.93 11.17 -4.33
CA LEU A 254 -12.51 10.11 -5.25
C LEU A 254 -11.15 9.56 -4.80
N VAL A 255 -11.09 8.29 -4.41
CA VAL A 255 -9.85 7.61 -4.02
C VAL A 255 -9.45 6.64 -5.12
N ALA A 256 -8.33 6.90 -5.79
CA ALA A 256 -7.92 6.16 -6.98
C ALA A 256 -6.55 5.50 -6.82
N HIS A 257 -6.48 4.20 -7.10
CA HIS A 257 -5.29 3.37 -6.94
C HIS A 257 -4.66 2.94 -8.26
N SER A 258 -3.32 3.00 -8.33
CA SER A 258 -2.52 2.50 -9.45
C SER A 258 -2.96 3.10 -10.79
N GLN A 259 -3.26 2.29 -11.81
CA GLN A 259 -3.82 2.75 -13.08
C GLN A 259 -5.14 3.52 -12.90
N GLY A 260 -5.96 3.18 -11.91
CA GLY A 260 -7.21 3.85 -11.62
C GLY A 260 -7.01 5.35 -11.40
N ALA A 261 -5.88 5.76 -10.84
CA ALA A 261 -5.51 7.18 -10.68
C ALA A 261 -5.28 7.88 -12.03
N ALA A 262 -4.68 7.20 -13.01
CA ALA A 262 -4.46 7.78 -14.34
C ALA A 262 -5.77 7.94 -15.12
N VAL A 263 -6.64 6.93 -15.07
CA VAL A 263 -7.96 6.98 -15.72
C VAL A 263 -8.86 8.03 -15.04
N ALA A 264 -8.90 8.04 -13.71
CA ALA A 264 -9.65 9.02 -12.93
C ALA A 264 -9.16 10.44 -13.20
N GLY A 265 -7.86 10.70 -13.14
CA GLY A 265 -7.30 12.03 -13.43
C GLY A 265 -7.68 12.50 -14.84
N GLN A 266 -7.61 11.64 -15.85
CA GLN A 266 -8.05 12.01 -17.19
C GLN A 266 -9.56 12.33 -17.26
N VAL A 267 -10.41 11.61 -16.53
CA VAL A 267 -11.86 11.90 -16.45
C VAL A 267 -12.14 13.22 -15.73
N LEU A 268 -11.41 13.51 -14.65
CA LEU A 268 -11.62 14.72 -13.86
C LEU A 268 -11.11 15.98 -14.54
N PHE A 269 -10.02 15.89 -15.32
CA PHE A 269 -9.28 17.07 -15.75
C PHE A 269 -9.23 17.32 -17.27
N GLN A 270 -9.64 16.37 -18.14
CA GLN A 270 -9.53 16.55 -19.60
C GLN A 270 -10.84 16.43 -20.38
N ASN A 271 -11.72 15.52 -19.99
CA ASN A 271 -12.81 15.07 -20.86
C ASN A 271 -14.20 15.54 -20.41
N THR A 272 -14.25 16.55 -19.56
CA THR A 272 -15.48 16.97 -18.90
C THR A 272 -15.64 18.47 -19.02
N ARG A 273 -16.85 18.89 -19.41
CA ARG A 273 -17.27 20.29 -19.21
C ARG A 273 -17.11 20.58 -17.72
N PRO A 274 -16.61 21.77 -17.31
CA PRO A 274 -16.41 22.12 -15.90
C PRO A 274 -17.60 21.70 -15.00
N ASP A 275 -18.81 21.87 -15.51
CA ASP A 275 -20.08 21.57 -14.83
C ASP A 275 -20.29 20.07 -14.51
N SER A 276 -19.64 19.16 -15.23
CA SER A 276 -19.86 17.70 -15.10
C SER A 276 -19.01 17.03 -14.01
N VAL A 277 -18.06 17.75 -13.39
CA VAL A 277 -17.21 17.21 -12.31
C VAL A 277 -17.19 18.12 -11.08
N ALA A 278 -17.96 19.22 -11.11
CA ALA A 278 -17.94 20.26 -10.09
C ALA A 278 -18.20 19.78 -8.64
N SER A 279 -18.77 18.59 -8.43
CA SER A 279 -19.00 18.02 -7.09
C SER A 279 -17.81 17.24 -6.50
N VAL A 280 -16.77 16.94 -7.28
CA VAL A 280 -15.56 16.27 -6.74
C VAL A 280 -14.72 17.28 -5.99
N GLN A 281 -14.72 17.20 -4.66
CA GLN A 281 -13.94 18.11 -3.82
C GLN A 281 -12.50 17.62 -3.64
N ASN A 282 -12.34 16.31 -3.43
CA ASN A 282 -11.05 15.70 -3.14
C ASN A 282 -10.74 14.59 -4.14
N PHE A 283 -9.57 14.67 -4.77
CA PHE A 283 -9.00 13.59 -5.57
C PHE A 283 -7.76 13.02 -4.88
N VAL A 284 -7.90 11.84 -4.29
CA VAL A 284 -6.84 11.16 -3.55
C VAL A 284 -6.24 10.05 -4.42
N THR A 285 -5.00 10.21 -4.86
CA THR A 285 -4.28 9.16 -5.61
C THR A 285 -3.36 8.39 -4.69
N VAL A 286 -3.39 7.05 -4.78
CA VAL A 286 -2.56 6.13 -3.99
C VAL A 286 -1.77 5.24 -4.95
N GLY A 287 -0.44 5.24 -4.84
CA GLY A 287 0.42 4.43 -5.72
C GLY A 287 0.23 4.78 -7.20
N SER A 288 0.01 6.06 -7.51
CA SER A 288 -0.50 6.49 -8.82
C SER A 288 0.32 5.99 -10.02
N GLY A 289 -0.37 5.40 -10.99
CA GLY A 289 0.20 5.01 -12.28
C GLY A 289 0.37 6.17 -13.27
N VAL A 290 -0.04 7.40 -12.92
CA VAL A 290 -0.02 8.57 -13.82
C VAL A 290 1.35 8.77 -14.45
N GLY A 291 2.42 8.73 -13.66
CA GLY A 291 3.78 8.91 -14.18
C GLY A 291 4.22 7.79 -15.14
N LEU A 292 3.70 6.56 -15.01
CA LEU A 292 4.06 5.43 -15.88
C LEU A 292 3.24 5.40 -17.17
N LEU A 293 1.94 5.68 -17.04
CA LEU A 293 0.97 5.52 -18.11
C LEU A 293 0.83 6.79 -18.95
N GLY A 294 1.02 7.96 -18.35
CA GLY A 294 0.79 9.25 -18.98
C GLY A 294 -0.64 9.39 -19.49
N TYR A 295 -0.83 10.19 -20.52
CA TYR A 295 -2.08 10.23 -21.27
C TYR A 295 -2.36 8.89 -21.96
N ALA A 296 -3.63 8.51 -22.03
CA ALA A 296 -4.05 7.60 -23.09
C ALA A 296 -3.68 8.24 -24.43
N MET A 297 -3.10 7.46 -25.35
CA MET A 297 -2.75 7.94 -26.70
C MET A 297 -3.94 8.55 -27.46
N TRP A 298 -5.17 8.31 -26.99
CA TRP A 298 -6.43 8.61 -27.65
C TRP A 298 -7.31 9.61 -26.89
N GLY A 299 -6.79 10.29 -25.86
CA GLY A 299 -7.62 11.21 -25.05
C GLY A 299 -6.93 12.46 -24.53
N GLY A 300 -5.75 12.79 -25.06
CA GLY A 300 -5.02 14.01 -24.70
C GLY A 300 -3.71 14.12 -25.47
N SER A 301 -3.25 15.35 -25.68
CA SER A 301 -1.96 15.69 -26.28
C SER A 301 -1.12 16.43 -25.24
N GLY A 302 0.08 15.94 -24.94
CA GLY A 302 1.00 16.61 -24.01
C GLY A 302 2.06 15.65 -23.46
N THR A 303 3.13 16.20 -22.90
CA THR A 303 4.22 15.42 -22.27
C THR A 303 4.05 15.24 -20.77
N ASP A 304 3.21 16.07 -20.13
CA ASP A 304 3.05 16.10 -18.67
C ASP A 304 1.58 16.29 -18.25
N PRO A 305 0.86 15.20 -17.91
CA PRO A 305 -0.53 15.30 -17.50
C PRO A 305 -0.75 16.10 -16.23
N VAL A 306 0.20 16.09 -15.30
CA VAL A 306 0.02 16.74 -14.00
C VAL A 306 0.01 18.25 -14.15
N LYS A 307 0.90 18.76 -15.02
CA LYS A 307 1.00 20.20 -15.29
C LYS A 307 -0.31 20.74 -15.83
N ASP A 308 -0.86 20.05 -16.82
CA ASP A 308 -2.08 20.47 -17.50
C ASP A 308 -3.30 20.34 -16.58
N TRP A 309 -3.33 19.31 -15.71
CA TRP A 309 -4.47 19.06 -14.82
C TRP A 309 -4.56 20.07 -13.67
N ILE A 310 -3.44 20.42 -13.05
CA ILE A 310 -3.42 21.35 -11.89
C ILE A 310 -3.80 22.77 -12.28
N GLN A 311 -3.54 23.18 -13.53
CA GLN A 311 -3.86 24.53 -13.97
C GLN A 311 -5.37 24.78 -14.19
N ASN A 312 -6.18 23.73 -14.24
CA ASN A 312 -7.55 23.79 -14.74
C ASN A 312 -8.61 23.33 -13.73
N THR A 313 -8.34 23.42 -12.42
CA THR A 313 -9.23 22.81 -11.43
C THR A 313 -9.13 23.39 -10.02
N ASP A 314 -10.27 23.49 -9.35
CA ASP A 314 -10.37 23.75 -7.90
C ASP A 314 -10.36 22.45 -7.06
N ILE A 315 -10.23 21.30 -7.71
CA ILE A 315 -10.19 20.00 -7.03
C ILE A 315 -8.93 19.90 -6.19
N ARG A 316 -9.09 19.57 -4.90
CA ARG A 316 -7.97 19.28 -4.02
C ARG A 316 -7.36 17.92 -4.38
N TRP A 317 -6.20 17.93 -5.03
CA TRP A 317 -5.48 16.71 -5.39
C TRP A 317 -4.43 16.33 -4.33
N VAL A 318 -4.65 15.20 -3.65
CA VAL A 318 -3.74 14.60 -2.67
C VAL A 318 -3.09 13.34 -3.25
N ASN A 319 -1.76 13.31 -3.36
CA ASN A 319 -1.01 12.16 -3.85
C ASN A 319 -0.21 11.46 -2.73
N LEU A 320 -0.60 10.21 -2.47
CA LEU A 320 0.00 9.30 -1.50
C LEU A 320 0.82 8.24 -2.23
N TRP A 321 2.09 8.08 -1.85
CA TRP A 321 2.97 7.14 -2.52
C TRP A 321 3.95 6.46 -1.56
N GLY A 322 4.14 5.16 -1.76
CA GLY A 322 5.02 4.32 -0.97
C GLY A 322 6.47 4.59 -1.33
N LYS A 323 7.33 4.66 -0.32
CA LYS A 323 8.75 4.96 -0.51
C LYS A 323 9.51 3.97 -1.39
N TYR A 324 9.03 2.75 -1.48
CA TYR A 324 9.59 1.71 -2.34
C TYR A 324 8.62 1.31 -3.45
N ASP A 325 7.50 2.02 -3.63
CA ASP A 325 6.57 1.73 -4.71
C ASP A 325 7.13 2.21 -6.06
N PHE A 326 7.52 1.26 -6.90
CA PHE A 326 8.15 1.52 -8.19
C PHE A 326 7.19 2.10 -9.24
N VAL A 327 5.87 2.01 -9.02
CA VAL A 327 4.87 2.49 -9.99
C VAL A 327 4.84 4.01 -10.04
N PRO A 328 4.55 4.75 -8.94
CA PRO A 328 4.71 6.20 -8.89
C PRO A 328 6.19 6.60 -8.89
N ALA A 329 7.06 5.79 -8.27
CA ALA A 329 8.50 6.04 -8.14
C ALA A 329 8.89 7.38 -7.50
N GLY A 330 8.01 7.93 -6.67
CA GLY A 330 8.21 9.23 -6.04
C GLY A 330 6.99 10.13 -6.20
N PRO A 331 7.17 11.44 -5.95
CA PRO A 331 6.14 12.43 -6.21
C PRO A 331 5.90 12.56 -7.72
N ILE A 332 4.69 12.96 -8.10
CA ILE A 332 4.30 13.17 -9.49
C ILE A 332 4.46 14.66 -9.78
N SER A 333 5.37 15.02 -10.69
CA SER A 333 5.78 16.41 -10.93
C SER A 333 5.32 16.93 -12.28
N THR A 334 5.26 18.26 -12.38
CA THR A 334 4.86 19.08 -13.54
C THR A 334 6.03 19.65 -14.37
N ASP A 335 7.29 19.28 -14.09
CA ASP A 335 8.47 19.93 -14.67
C ASP A 335 9.17 19.08 -15.75
N ALA A 336 9.64 19.75 -16.81
CA ALA A 336 10.52 19.21 -17.85
C ALA A 336 11.84 18.64 -17.27
N ASN A 337 12.24 19.09 -16.06
CA ASN A 337 13.37 18.55 -15.31
C ASN A 337 13.04 17.30 -14.46
N GLY A 338 11.83 16.75 -14.59
CA GLY A 338 11.34 15.56 -13.88
C GLY A 338 11.04 15.80 -12.40
N CYS A 339 10.95 14.74 -11.60
CA CYS A 339 10.54 14.81 -10.18
C CYS A 339 11.56 15.51 -9.24
N SER A 340 12.76 15.85 -9.72
CA SER A 340 13.86 16.35 -8.87
C SER A 340 13.56 17.64 -8.10
N PRO A 341 12.86 18.66 -8.66
CA PRO A 341 12.54 19.90 -7.94
C PRO A 341 11.56 19.68 -6.78
N VAL A 342 10.46 18.96 -7.00
CA VAL A 342 9.48 18.58 -5.95
C VAL A 342 10.17 17.79 -4.84
N PHE A 343 11.06 16.91 -5.26
CA PHE A 343 11.82 16.09 -4.35
C PHE A 343 12.84 16.84 -3.52
N ARG A 344 13.55 17.81 -4.11
CA ARG A 344 14.42 18.68 -3.33
C ARG A 344 13.61 19.43 -2.28
N ARG A 345 12.40 19.90 -2.64
CA ARG A 345 11.50 20.61 -1.73
C ARG A 345 10.97 19.73 -0.58
N LEU A 346 10.61 18.46 -0.83
CA LEU A 346 10.21 17.50 0.23
C LEU A 346 11.27 17.36 1.34
N PHE A 347 12.54 17.63 1.04
CA PHE A 347 13.67 17.54 1.97
C PHE A 347 14.22 18.91 2.37
N ASP A 348 13.71 19.97 1.75
CA ASP A 348 14.13 21.33 2.03
C ASP A 348 13.34 21.89 3.21
N ARG A 349 13.91 21.72 4.41
CA ARG A 349 13.32 22.25 5.64
C ARG A 349 13.43 23.77 5.77
N SER A 350 14.17 24.43 4.87
CA SER A 350 14.35 25.89 4.95
C SER A 350 13.15 26.67 4.42
N HIS A 351 12.26 26.04 3.64
CA HIS A 351 11.07 26.66 3.07
C HIS A 351 9.83 25.76 3.25
N PRO A 352 9.40 25.51 4.50
CA PRO A 352 8.28 24.58 4.78
C PRO A 352 6.92 25.04 4.21
N ASN A 353 6.80 26.31 3.85
CA ASN A 353 5.58 26.91 3.33
C ASN A 353 5.53 27.01 1.80
N ASP A 354 6.57 26.56 1.09
CA ASP A 354 6.53 26.48 -0.37
C ASP A 354 5.90 25.13 -0.76
N PRO A 355 4.67 25.09 -1.30
CA PRO A 355 3.97 23.84 -1.60
C PRO A 355 4.63 23.05 -2.73
N GLY A 356 5.55 23.65 -3.50
CA GLY A 356 6.11 22.99 -4.67
C GLY A 356 5.20 23.07 -5.90
N PRO A 357 5.69 22.61 -7.06
CA PRO A 357 4.85 22.27 -8.19
C PRO A 357 4.21 20.88 -8.01
N GLY A 358 2.94 20.70 -8.38
CA GLY A 358 2.27 19.39 -8.27
C GLY A 358 1.13 19.34 -7.25
N PRO A 359 0.54 18.15 -7.04
CA PRO A 359 -0.49 17.92 -6.01
C PRO A 359 0.12 17.94 -4.59
N GLU A 360 -0.69 17.73 -3.54
CA GLU A 360 -0.16 17.46 -2.20
C GLU A 360 0.66 16.19 -2.23
N GLU A 361 1.94 16.25 -1.86
CA GLU A 361 2.84 15.11 -2.02
C GLU A 361 3.18 14.47 -0.68
N HIS A 362 2.86 13.19 -0.59
CA HIS A 362 2.87 12.48 0.67
C HIS A 362 3.53 11.10 0.55
N ALA A 363 4.78 11.01 1.00
CA ALA A 363 5.48 9.75 1.13
C ALA A 363 4.97 8.95 2.34
N VAL A 364 4.54 7.71 2.12
CA VAL A 364 4.06 6.79 3.15
C VAL A 364 4.97 5.57 3.31
N TYR A 365 4.93 4.94 4.49
CA TYR A 365 5.65 3.72 4.80
C TYR A 365 4.67 2.54 4.86
N ASN A 366 4.72 1.67 3.84
CA ASN A 366 3.86 0.49 3.74
C ASN A 366 4.54 -0.78 4.28
N ARG A 367 5.24 -1.55 3.45
CA ARG A 367 5.92 -2.82 3.82
C ARG A 367 7.41 -2.85 3.46
N SER A 368 7.98 -1.70 3.10
CA SER A 368 9.36 -1.56 2.65
C SER A 368 9.75 -2.56 1.54
N ALA A 369 8.85 -2.89 0.62
CA ALA A 369 9.13 -3.85 -0.46
C ALA A 369 8.49 -3.39 -1.76
N LEU A 370 9.20 -3.56 -2.88
CA LEU A 370 8.79 -2.98 -4.17
C LEU A 370 7.34 -3.28 -4.58
N ILE A 371 6.96 -4.56 -4.57
CA ILE A 371 5.61 -5.00 -4.97
C ILE A 371 4.60 -4.77 -3.83
N TYR A 372 4.98 -5.10 -2.59
CA TYR A 372 4.05 -4.98 -1.47
C TYR A 372 3.70 -3.53 -1.14
N ASP A 373 4.65 -2.59 -1.30
CA ASP A 373 4.37 -1.16 -1.09
C ASP A 373 3.33 -0.65 -2.07
N HIS A 374 3.24 -1.24 -3.27
CA HIS A 374 2.22 -0.88 -4.24
C HIS A 374 0.83 -1.40 -3.85
N ILE A 375 0.69 -2.63 -3.37
CA ILE A 375 -0.64 -3.27 -3.22
C ILE A 375 -1.30 -3.12 -1.85
N VAL A 376 -0.63 -2.50 -0.86
CA VAL A 376 -1.12 -2.51 0.54
C VAL A 376 -1.49 -1.13 1.10
N TYR A 377 -1.75 -0.13 0.26
CA TYR A 377 -2.19 1.19 0.73
C TYR A 377 -3.47 1.13 1.57
N SER A 378 -4.43 0.29 1.17
CA SER A 378 -5.69 0.02 1.88
C SER A 378 -5.46 -0.46 3.31
N ARG A 379 -4.35 -1.15 3.56
CA ARG A 379 -3.97 -1.69 4.86
C ARG A 379 -3.16 -0.72 5.71
N ASN A 380 -2.65 0.36 5.14
CA ASN A 380 -1.89 1.36 5.89
C ASN A 380 -2.85 2.33 6.57
N ARG A 381 -3.35 1.92 7.74
CA ARG A 381 -4.38 2.69 8.41
C ARG A 381 -3.88 4.06 8.86
N ILE A 382 -2.66 4.13 9.39
CA ILE A 382 -2.11 5.34 10.02
C ILE A 382 -1.78 6.43 8.98
N GLU A 383 -1.17 6.06 7.85
CA GLU A 383 -0.68 7.02 6.85
C GLU A 383 -1.51 7.08 5.57
N VAL A 384 -2.60 6.33 5.44
CA VAL A 384 -3.48 6.41 4.27
C VAL A 384 -4.93 6.57 4.71
N ILE A 385 -5.46 5.60 5.45
CA ILE A 385 -6.90 5.53 5.72
C ILE A 385 -7.35 6.57 6.75
N ASP A 386 -6.65 6.73 7.87
CA ASP A 386 -6.96 7.71 8.91
C ASP A 386 -6.96 9.16 8.35
N PRO A 387 -6.01 9.57 7.48
CA PRO A 387 -6.07 10.83 6.73
C PRO A 387 -7.30 10.96 5.81
N ILE A 388 -7.65 9.91 5.05
CA ILE A 388 -8.84 9.93 4.18
C ILE A 388 -10.12 10.06 5.02
N ALA A 389 -10.21 9.38 6.16
CA ALA A 389 -11.35 9.52 7.06
C ALA A 389 -11.50 10.96 7.59
N ARG A 390 -10.41 11.68 7.89
CA ARG A 390 -10.44 13.11 8.28
C ARG A 390 -10.91 14.02 7.15
N LEU A 391 -10.62 13.66 5.90
CA LEU A 391 -11.12 14.40 4.73
C LEU A 391 -12.65 14.28 4.59
N ILE A 392 -13.22 13.15 5.00
CA ILE A 392 -14.67 12.86 4.87
C ILE A 392 -15.44 13.41 6.07
N LEU A 393 -14.89 13.30 7.28
CA LEU A 393 -15.45 13.86 8.50
C LEU A 393 -14.56 14.98 9.01
N PRO A 394 -14.65 16.20 8.44
CA PRO A 394 -13.97 17.34 9.01
C PRO A 394 -14.44 17.55 10.45
N ALA A 395 -13.52 17.94 11.33
CA ALA A 395 -13.83 18.24 12.71
C ALA A 395 -14.93 19.31 12.80
N PRO A 396 -15.86 19.22 13.76
CA PRO A 396 -16.88 20.25 13.96
C PRO A 396 -16.19 21.60 14.17
N VAL A 397 -16.49 22.57 13.29
CA VAL A 397 -15.94 23.92 13.41
C VAL A 397 -16.47 24.51 14.70
N SER A 398 -15.59 24.68 15.70
CA SER A 398 -16.02 25.05 17.04
C SER A 398 -16.53 26.49 17.14
N ASP A 399 -16.33 27.35 16.14
CA ASP A 399 -16.61 28.80 16.24
C ASP A 399 -17.18 29.45 14.96
N GLY A 400 -18.13 28.81 14.26
CA GLY A 400 -18.91 29.46 13.18
C GLY A 400 -18.14 30.00 11.96
N GLY A 401 -16.81 29.84 11.93
CA GLY A 401 -15.98 30.16 10.78
C GLY A 401 -16.20 29.17 9.64
N LEU A 402 -15.97 29.61 8.41
CA LEU A 402 -15.86 28.68 7.29
C LEU A 402 -14.78 27.64 7.61
N PRO A 403 -14.98 26.35 7.28
CA PRO A 403 -13.96 25.34 7.42
C PRO A 403 -12.76 25.78 6.58
N SER A 404 -11.75 26.36 7.23
CA SER A 404 -10.45 26.62 6.60
C SER A 404 -9.99 25.31 6.00
N SER A 405 -9.45 25.37 4.79
CA SER A 405 -8.83 24.24 4.10
C SER A 405 -7.59 23.79 4.87
N VAL A 406 -7.80 23.14 6.02
CA VAL A 406 -6.71 22.70 6.89
C VAL A 406 -5.90 21.68 6.07
N PRO A 407 -4.59 21.92 5.86
CA PRO A 407 -3.70 20.95 5.22
C PRO A 407 -3.87 19.63 5.94
N ILE A 408 -4.09 18.51 5.25
CA ILE A 408 -4.24 17.21 5.92
C ILE A 408 -2.88 16.92 6.56
N PRO A 409 -2.74 17.00 7.89
CA PRO A 409 -1.49 16.66 8.50
C PRO A 409 -1.47 15.15 8.46
N LEU A 410 -0.63 14.60 7.57
CA LEU A 410 -0.40 13.17 7.50
C LEU A 410 0.27 12.73 8.80
N GLY A 411 -0.58 12.25 9.71
CA GLY A 411 -0.32 12.33 11.14
C GLY A 411 -0.38 13.79 11.60
N THR A 412 -1.33 14.12 12.48
CA THR A 412 -1.17 15.31 13.31
C THR A 412 0.17 15.15 14.02
N SER A 413 0.93 16.21 14.23
CA SER A 413 2.19 16.16 15.00
C SER A 413 2.02 15.48 16.38
N GLY A 414 0.78 15.34 16.85
CA GLY A 414 0.37 14.59 18.03
C GLY A 414 0.05 13.09 17.86
N ASP A 415 -0.04 12.51 16.64
CA ASP A 415 -0.30 11.06 16.50
C ASP A 415 0.95 10.25 16.89
N ARG A 416 0.96 9.78 18.14
CA ARG A 416 2.04 9.01 18.74
C ARG A 416 2.31 7.67 18.04
N ARG A 417 1.39 7.16 17.22
CA ARG A 417 1.55 5.88 16.48
C ARG A 417 2.43 6.01 15.26
N LEU A 418 2.50 7.20 14.65
CA LEU A 418 3.18 7.43 13.37
C LEU A 418 4.65 7.03 13.42
N ARG A 419 5.38 7.45 14.46
CA ARG A 419 6.81 7.15 14.59
C ARG A 419 7.08 5.64 14.82
N PRO A 420 6.44 4.97 15.81
CA PRO A 420 6.51 3.52 15.96
C PRO A 420 6.15 2.73 14.69
N HIS A 421 5.08 3.13 14.00
CA HIS A 421 4.67 2.54 12.71
C HIS A 421 5.80 2.58 11.70
N ARG A 422 6.38 3.77 11.46
CA ARG A 422 7.50 3.95 10.52
C ARG A 422 8.72 3.12 10.92
N VAL A 423 9.03 3.01 12.22
CA VAL A 423 10.14 2.16 12.70
C VAL A 423 9.86 0.68 12.41
N LEU A 424 8.64 0.20 12.70
CA LEU A 424 8.25 -1.18 12.38
C LEU A 424 8.32 -1.47 10.89
N VAL A 425 7.85 -0.57 10.03
CA VAL A 425 7.91 -0.76 8.59
C VAL A 425 9.36 -0.76 8.09
N LYS A 426 10.23 0.12 8.58
CA LYS A 426 11.66 0.14 8.23
C LYS A 426 12.36 -1.14 8.68
N SER A 427 12.01 -1.67 9.85
CA SER A 427 12.58 -2.90 10.37
C SER A 427 12.26 -4.14 9.53
N LEU A 428 11.28 -4.11 8.61
CA LEU A 428 11.06 -5.20 7.66
C LEU A 428 12.24 -5.42 6.70
N THR A 429 12.95 -4.35 6.33
CA THR A 429 14.19 -4.49 5.53
C THR A 429 15.27 -5.16 6.37
N ALA A 430 15.34 -4.80 7.66
CA ALA A 430 16.27 -5.38 8.60
C ALA A 430 16.05 -6.88 8.78
N THR A 431 14.81 -7.29 9.02
CA THR A 431 14.46 -8.69 9.23
C THR A 431 14.69 -9.53 7.99
N ARG A 432 14.52 -8.98 6.78
CA ARG A 432 14.86 -9.68 5.53
C ARG A 432 16.37 -9.91 5.40
N ALA A 433 17.18 -8.90 5.68
CA ALA A 433 18.64 -9.04 5.66
C ALA A 433 19.11 -10.08 6.69
N LEU A 434 18.53 -10.05 7.89
CA LEU A 434 18.79 -11.03 8.93
C LEU A 434 18.34 -12.44 8.51
N ALA A 435 17.14 -12.58 7.93
CA ALA A 435 16.63 -13.86 7.42
C ALA A 435 17.55 -14.48 6.36
N ILE A 436 18.06 -13.66 5.44
CA ILE A 436 19.02 -14.10 4.42
C ILE A 436 20.32 -14.54 5.11
N THR A 437 20.83 -13.77 6.07
CA THR A 437 22.04 -14.12 6.83
C THR A 437 21.88 -15.45 7.57
N VAL A 438 20.73 -15.65 8.24
CA VAL A 438 20.36 -16.92 8.88
C VAL A 438 20.36 -18.03 7.85
N ALA A 439 19.71 -17.83 6.72
CA ALA A 439 19.62 -18.83 5.66
C ALA A 439 21.00 -19.23 5.12
N PHE A 440 21.91 -18.27 4.90
CA PHE A 440 23.30 -18.57 4.52
C PHE A 440 24.04 -19.40 5.57
N GLY A 441 23.88 -19.05 6.85
CA GLY A 441 24.53 -19.75 7.95
C GLY A 441 24.04 -21.20 8.12
N VAL A 442 22.74 -21.46 7.91
CA VAL A 442 22.15 -22.78 8.14
C VAL A 442 22.02 -23.65 6.89
N ALA A 443 22.31 -23.11 5.69
CA ALA A 443 22.10 -23.83 4.43
C ALA A 443 22.81 -25.20 4.39
N GLU A 444 24.06 -25.26 4.86
CA GLU A 444 24.84 -26.49 4.93
C GLU A 444 24.18 -27.54 5.83
N SER A 445 23.81 -27.15 7.06
CA SER A 445 23.12 -28.01 8.03
C SER A 445 21.76 -28.48 7.52
N VAL A 446 21.00 -27.61 6.85
CA VAL A 446 19.70 -27.95 6.25
C VAL A 446 19.87 -28.95 5.11
N LEU A 447 20.85 -28.75 4.23
CA LEU A 447 21.12 -29.68 3.14
C LEU A 447 21.60 -31.03 3.65
N ALA A 448 22.50 -31.06 4.64
CA ALA A 448 22.93 -32.28 5.30
C ALA A 448 21.75 -33.05 5.93
N ALA A 449 20.88 -32.34 6.65
CA ALA A 449 19.68 -32.93 7.26
C ALA A 449 18.72 -33.49 6.20
N VAL A 450 18.40 -32.69 5.17
CA VAL A 450 17.46 -33.08 4.11
C VAL A 450 18.00 -34.26 3.28
N THR A 451 19.30 -34.30 3.01
CA THR A 451 19.94 -35.41 2.27
C THR A 451 20.19 -36.66 3.11
N SER A 452 20.14 -36.54 4.44
CA SER A 452 20.11 -37.70 5.35
C SER A 452 18.72 -38.34 5.44
N PHE A 453 17.66 -37.64 5.03
CA PHE A 453 16.29 -38.13 5.12
C PHE A 453 15.99 -39.11 3.98
N ALA A 454 15.86 -40.40 4.31
CA ALA A 454 15.71 -41.49 3.33
C ALA A 454 14.57 -41.26 2.30
N PRO A 455 13.37 -40.76 2.68
CA PRO A 455 12.32 -40.46 1.69
C PRO A 455 12.71 -39.38 0.68
N ALA A 456 13.46 -38.36 1.10
CA ALA A 456 13.94 -37.32 0.18
C ALA A 456 14.99 -37.87 -0.78
N ARG A 457 15.92 -38.71 -0.29
CA ARG A 457 16.89 -39.42 -1.16
C ARG A 457 16.18 -40.31 -2.19
N PHE A 458 15.16 -41.05 -1.77
CA PHE A 458 14.36 -41.90 -2.65
C PHE A 458 13.65 -41.07 -3.73
N LEU A 459 12.99 -39.97 -3.34
CA LEU A 459 12.29 -39.08 -4.27
C LEU A 459 13.22 -38.42 -5.28
N MET A 460 14.45 -38.07 -4.85
CA MET A 460 15.48 -37.48 -5.71
C MET A 460 16.30 -38.51 -6.50
N GLN A 461 15.98 -39.81 -6.37
CA GLN A 461 16.70 -40.91 -7.01
C GLN A 461 18.20 -40.89 -6.72
N CYS A 462 18.56 -40.53 -5.48
CA CYS A 462 19.96 -40.54 -5.06
C CYS A 462 20.44 -41.98 -4.95
N SER A 463 21.41 -42.34 -5.76
CA SER A 463 22.00 -43.66 -5.67
C SER A 463 22.82 -43.84 -4.40
N SER A 464 22.87 -45.09 -3.93
CA SER A 464 23.66 -45.53 -2.79
C SER A 464 25.11 -45.89 -3.16
N SER A 465 25.44 -46.03 -4.45
CA SER A 465 26.77 -46.46 -4.90
C SER A 465 27.65 -45.31 -5.39
N THR A 466 28.95 -45.42 -5.14
CA THR A 466 30.00 -44.53 -5.64
C THR A 466 30.12 -44.50 -7.17
N ASP A 467 29.52 -45.48 -7.86
CA ASP A 467 29.72 -45.73 -9.30
C ASP A 467 28.53 -45.39 -10.20
N SER A 468 27.44 -44.83 -9.66
CA SER A 468 26.25 -44.53 -10.47
C SER A 468 26.06 -43.04 -10.65
N THR A 469 25.93 -42.64 -11.91
CA THR A 469 25.48 -41.34 -12.37
C THR A 469 24.10 -41.02 -11.79
N SER A 470 24.05 -40.27 -10.69
CA SER A 470 22.80 -39.63 -10.27
C SER A 470 22.27 -38.82 -11.47
N PRO A 471 20.94 -38.78 -11.70
CA PRO A 471 20.40 -37.98 -12.78
C PRO A 471 20.95 -36.55 -12.74
N TRP A 472 21.28 -35.96 -13.89
CA TRP A 472 21.89 -34.63 -13.95
C TRP A 472 21.06 -33.56 -13.22
N TRP A 473 19.74 -33.74 -13.17
CA TRP A 473 18.80 -32.84 -12.51
C TRP A 473 18.75 -33.01 -10.98
N SER A 474 19.27 -34.12 -10.41
CA SER A 474 19.35 -34.35 -8.95
C SER A 474 20.79 -34.45 -8.44
N ALA A 475 21.78 -34.41 -9.32
CA ALA A 475 23.21 -34.47 -8.98
C ALA A 475 23.64 -33.37 -7.97
N TRP A 476 22.99 -32.20 -7.99
CA TRP A 476 23.23 -31.12 -7.03
C TRP A 476 22.71 -31.42 -5.61
N PHE A 477 21.76 -32.35 -5.48
CA PHE A 477 21.15 -32.77 -4.22
C PHE A 477 21.76 -34.07 -3.68
N CYS A 478 22.14 -35.00 -4.55
CA CYS A 478 22.69 -36.31 -4.17
C CYS A 478 24.21 -36.29 -3.95
N TYR A 479 24.75 -35.15 -3.48
CA TYR A 479 26.18 -34.90 -3.43
C TYR A 479 26.84 -35.58 -2.21
N ASN A 480 27.60 -36.64 -2.44
CA ASN A 480 28.17 -37.49 -1.38
C ASN A 480 29.41 -36.88 -0.68
N GLN A 481 30.05 -35.83 -1.21
CA GLN A 481 31.25 -35.23 -0.61
C GLN A 481 30.94 -34.17 0.47
N GLY A 482 29.68 -34.07 0.88
CA GLY A 482 29.22 -33.05 1.82
C GLY A 482 28.95 -31.70 1.15
N PHE A 483 28.06 -30.91 1.75
CA PHE A 483 27.76 -29.55 1.30
C PHE A 483 28.75 -28.62 1.97
N SER A 484 29.52 -27.84 1.20
CA SER A 484 30.34 -26.77 1.76
C SER A 484 30.40 -25.59 0.81
N TRP A 485 30.28 -24.38 1.35
CA TRP A 485 30.49 -23.14 0.58
C TRP A 485 31.88 -23.06 -0.09
N THR A 486 32.87 -23.82 0.40
CA THR A 486 34.21 -23.91 -0.21
C THR A 486 34.24 -24.70 -1.51
N ASN A 487 33.19 -25.49 -1.81
CA ASN A 487 33.12 -26.36 -2.97
C ASN A 487 32.13 -25.80 -4.02
N PRO A 488 32.62 -25.30 -5.17
CA PRO A 488 31.78 -24.70 -6.20
C PRO A 488 30.68 -25.60 -6.74
N ASN A 489 30.91 -26.92 -6.77
CA ASN A 489 29.93 -27.88 -7.30
C ASN A 489 28.66 -27.94 -6.44
N SER A 490 28.73 -27.51 -5.18
CA SER A 490 27.60 -27.48 -4.26
C SER A 490 26.90 -26.12 -4.19
N TRP A 491 27.43 -25.07 -4.84
CA TRP A 491 26.91 -23.71 -4.72
C TRP A 491 25.46 -23.57 -5.17
N LEU A 492 25.05 -24.31 -6.21
CA LEU A 492 23.65 -24.31 -6.65
C LEU A 492 22.72 -24.86 -5.56
N GLY A 493 23.08 -25.97 -4.93
CA GLY A 493 22.31 -26.56 -3.83
C GLY A 493 22.20 -25.60 -2.64
N HIS A 494 23.31 -24.94 -2.28
CA HIS A 494 23.29 -23.91 -1.24
C HIS A 494 22.43 -22.71 -1.61
N ALA A 495 22.52 -22.19 -2.84
CA ALA A 495 21.70 -21.07 -3.28
C ALA A 495 20.20 -21.41 -3.18
N ILE A 496 19.80 -22.61 -3.60
CA ILE A 496 18.42 -23.09 -3.46
C ILE A 496 18.03 -23.18 -1.98
N ALA A 497 18.86 -23.79 -1.14
CA ALA A 497 18.60 -23.90 0.30
C ALA A 497 18.46 -22.52 0.97
N VAL A 498 19.34 -21.57 0.63
CA VAL A 498 19.28 -20.19 1.11
C VAL A 498 17.96 -19.54 0.69
N ILE A 499 17.57 -19.65 -0.57
CA ILE A 499 16.30 -19.07 -1.07
C ILE A 499 15.11 -19.65 -0.31
N VAL A 500 15.03 -20.97 -0.16
CA VAL A 500 13.92 -21.65 0.52
C VAL A 500 13.85 -21.26 1.99
N VAL A 501 14.97 -21.38 2.71
CA VAL A 501 15.04 -21.04 4.14
C VAL A 501 14.74 -19.55 4.36
N ALA A 502 15.36 -18.65 3.58
CA ALA A 502 15.09 -17.22 3.68
C ALA A 502 13.62 -16.91 3.41
N THR A 503 13.00 -17.55 2.42
CA THR A 503 11.58 -17.33 2.09
C THR A 503 10.67 -17.74 3.23
N ILE A 504 10.86 -18.94 3.80
CA ILE A 504 10.08 -19.43 4.95
C ILE A 504 10.27 -18.48 6.14
N TYR A 505 11.52 -18.10 6.40
CA TYR A 505 11.85 -17.27 7.54
C TYR A 505 11.31 -15.85 7.41
N ILE A 506 11.39 -15.24 6.22
CA ILE A 506 10.75 -13.97 5.89
C ILE A 506 9.23 -14.08 6.04
N ALA A 507 8.61 -15.17 5.58
CA ALA A 507 7.17 -15.37 5.70
C ALA A 507 6.72 -15.43 7.17
N LEU A 508 7.51 -16.05 8.06
CA LEU A 508 7.24 -16.10 9.50
C LEU A 508 7.47 -14.75 10.19
N LEU A 509 8.63 -14.12 9.97
CA LEU A 509 8.98 -12.86 10.62
C LEU A 509 8.10 -11.69 10.15
N ASN A 510 7.90 -11.57 8.84
CA ASN A 510 7.17 -10.45 8.23
C ASN A 510 5.67 -10.73 8.08
N GLY A 511 5.25 -11.99 8.23
CA GLY A 511 3.85 -12.40 8.27
C GLY A 511 3.30 -12.29 9.69
N PRO A 512 3.07 -13.41 10.40
CA PRO A 512 2.35 -13.42 11.67
C PRO A 512 3.00 -12.55 12.76
N ILE A 513 4.33 -12.57 12.88
CA ILE A 513 5.03 -11.84 13.95
C ILE A 513 4.89 -10.33 13.72
N TRP A 514 5.33 -9.82 12.56
CA TRP A 514 5.23 -8.40 12.26
C TRP A 514 3.77 -7.93 12.22
N ASN A 515 2.86 -8.64 11.54
CA ASN A 515 1.44 -8.25 11.47
C ASN A 515 0.82 -8.20 12.87
N GLY A 516 1.16 -9.15 13.76
CA GLY A 516 0.65 -9.19 15.12
C GLY A 516 1.03 -7.96 15.94
N PHE A 517 2.29 -7.54 15.90
CA PHE A 517 2.76 -6.36 16.63
C PHE A 517 2.37 -5.05 15.95
N HIS A 518 2.43 -4.99 14.63
CA HIS A 518 2.04 -3.82 13.84
C HIS A 518 0.56 -3.50 14.03
N HIS A 519 -0.33 -4.49 13.98
CA HIS A 519 -1.75 -4.30 14.25
C HIS A 519 -2.02 -3.78 15.67
N ARG A 520 -1.17 -4.11 16.67
CA ARG A 520 -1.27 -3.53 18.02
C ARG A 520 -0.83 -2.07 18.08
N VAL A 521 0.08 -1.64 17.20
CA VAL A 521 0.46 -0.23 17.03
C VAL A 521 -0.64 0.54 16.30
N GLU A 522 -1.29 -0.08 15.32
CA GLU A 522 -2.38 0.56 14.54
C GLU A 522 -3.64 0.81 15.36
N ARG A 523 -4.01 -0.13 16.25
CA ARG A 523 -5.23 -0.01 17.07
C ARG A 523 -5.22 1.28 17.90
N ARG A 524 -6.17 2.18 17.64
CA ARG A 524 -6.62 3.16 18.63
C ARG A 524 -7.43 2.40 19.67
N ARG A 525 -6.86 2.17 20.87
CA ARG A 525 -7.65 1.67 21.99
C ARG A 525 -8.02 2.83 22.89
N ARG A 526 -9.30 3.17 22.97
CA ARG A 526 -9.86 3.67 24.23
C ARG A 526 -9.90 2.48 25.19
N ARG A 527 -9.37 2.63 26.41
CA ARG A 527 -9.92 1.86 27.53
C ARG A 527 -11.39 2.23 27.62
N SER A 528 -12.29 1.26 27.76
CA SER A 528 -13.69 1.61 28.04
C SER A 528 -13.70 2.46 29.30
N ARG A 529 -14.50 3.53 29.32
CA ARG A 529 -14.61 4.37 30.51
C ARG A 529 -15.03 3.56 31.73
N ASP A 530 -15.70 2.43 31.56
CA ASP A 530 -16.01 1.48 32.63
C ASP A 530 -14.76 0.83 33.25
N GLU A 531 -13.72 0.54 32.46
CA GLU A 531 -12.43 0.10 33.02
C GLU A 531 -11.71 1.21 33.78
N LEU A 532 -11.89 2.48 33.38
CA LEU A 532 -11.35 3.63 34.10
C LEU A 532 -12.19 3.96 35.35
N ARG A 533 -13.52 3.83 35.29
CA ARG A 533 -14.46 4.04 36.41
C ARG A 533 -14.31 2.97 37.49
N LYS A 534 -14.05 1.72 37.11
CA LYS A 534 -13.79 0.64 38.08
C LYS A 534 -12.51 0.84 38.88
N ASN A 535 -11.55 1.61 38.36
CA ASN A 535 -10.22 1.74 38.94
C ASN A 535 -9.88 3.17 39.43
N GLY A 536 -10.66 4.20 39.07
CA GLY A 536 -10.40 5.59 39.43
C GLY A 536 -11.43 6.12 40.42
N LYS A 537 -10.97 6.79 41.48
CA LYS A 537 -11.83 7.65 42.31
C LYS A 537 -12.41 8.74 41.40
N VAL A 538 -13.69 9.07 41.59
CA VAL A 538 -14.52 9.94 40.72
C VAL A 538 -13.93 11.36 40.50
N GLY A 539 -12.84 11.74 41.19
CA GLY A 539 -12.13 13.02 41.01
C GLY A 539 -10.85 12.99 40.17
N ASP A 540 -10.29 11.83 39.80
CA ASP A 540 -8.97 11.71 39.18
C ASP A 540 -8.99 11.57 37.64
N LEU A 541 -10.16 11.73 37.01
CA LEU A 541 -10.21 11.74 35.55
C LEU A 541 -9.53 13.03 35.04
N PRO A 542 -8.42 12.94 34.28
CA PRO A 542 -7.74 14.11 33.77
C PRO A 542 -8.73 14.95 32.95
N ARG A 543 -8.98 16.18 33.41
CA ARG A 543 -9.77 17.17 32.68
C ARG A 543 -9.08 17.45 31.36
N GLN A 544 -9.77 17.12 30.27
CA GLN A 544 -9.54 17.65 28.91
C GLN A 544 -8.18 17.34 28.26
N GLY A 545 -7.74 16.08 28.32
CA GLY A 545 -6.80 15.54 27.33
C GLY A 545 -7.49 14.47 26.48
N PRO A 546 -7.22 14.35 25.17
CA PRO A 546 -7.67 13.20 24.41
C PRO A 546 -7.13 11.96 25.12
N LEU A 547 -8.04 11.06 25.54
CA LEU A 547 -7.79 9.80 26.26
C LEU A 547 -6.91 8.87 25.40
N THR A 548 -5.66 9.27 25.23
CA THR A 548 -4.57 8.61 24.51
C THR A 548 -3.57 8.05 25.52
N GLU A 549 -4.06 7.57 26.67
CA GLU A 549 -3.35 6.58 27.48
C GLU A 549 -3.35 5.20 26.80
N THR A 550 -3.27 5.17 25.47
CA THR A 550 -2.70 4.02 24.78
C THR A 550 -1.28 3.88 25.32
N GLY A 551 -1.06 2.90 26.21
CA GLY A 551 0.26 2.61 26.75
C GLY A 551 1.31 2.66 25.63
N ASN A 552 2.42 3.34 25.92
CA ASN A 552 3.45 3.72 24.96
C ASN A 552 3.58 2.74 23.77
N PRO A 553 3.20 3.12 22.53
CA PRO A 553 3.21 2.21 21.37
C PRO A 553 4.58 1.61 21.08
N TRP A 554 5.66 2.24 21.57
CA TRP A 554 7.01 1.71 21.52
C TRP A 554 7.18 0.35 22.19
N ARG A 555 6.37 -0.01 23.19
CA ARG A 555 6.43 -1.35 23.81
C ARG A 555 6.25 -2.47 22.79
N TRP A 556 5.36 -2.27 21.81
CA TRP A 556 5.12 -3.27 20.77
C TRP A 556 6.26 -3.34 19.76
N VAL A 557 6.94 -2.22 19.52
CA VAL A 557 8.18 -2.20 18.73
C VAL A 557 9.28 -2.99 19.45
N PHE A 558 9.45 -2.79 20.76
CA PHE A 558 10.41 -3.55 21.55
C PHE A 558 10.08 -5.04 21.59
N CYS A 559 8.80 -5.40 21.78
CA CYS A 559 8.38 -6.80 21.75
C CYS A 559 8.59 -7.44 20.37
N TYR A 560 8.34 -6.71 19.28
CA TYR A 560 8.63 -7.19 17.93
C TYR A 560 10.12 -7.47 17.74
N VAL A 561 10.97 -6.50 18.10
CA VAL A 561 12.42 -6.65 18.02
C VAL A 561 12.83 -7.86 18.86
N ALA A 562 12.45 -7.94 20.13
CA ALA A 562 12.75 -9.08 20.99
C ALA A 562 12.29 -10.42 20.40
N ALA A 563 11.09 -10.50 19.82
CA ALA A 563 10.58 -11.70 19.18
C ALA A 563 11.45 -12.13 17.98
N VAL A 564 11.85 -11.17 17.13
CA VAL A 564 12.80 -11.43 16.03
C VAL A 564 14.11 -11.99 16.60
N TRP A 565 14.71 -11.32 17.57
CA TRP A 565 15.97 -11.73 18.19
C TRP A 565 15.92 -13.14 18.80
N ILE A 566 14.87 -13.43 19.58
CA ILE A 566 14.65 -14.74 20.20
C ILE A 566 14.45 -15.83 19.14
N SER A 567 13.82 -15.50 18.01
CA SER A 567 13.64 -16.45 16.91
C SER A 567 14.90 -16.66 16.06
N THR A 568 15.83 -15.70 16.01
CA THR A 568 16.99 -15.70 15.09
C THR A 568 18.27 -16.19 15.72
N LEU A 569 18.60 -15.71 16.93
CA LEU A 569 19.90 -16.00 17.53
C LEU A 569 20.10 -17.47 17.89
N PRO A 570 19.12 -18.18 18.48
CA PRO A 570 19.30 -19.60 18.78
C PRO A 570 19.50 -20.42 17.51
N VAL A 571 18.78 -20.09 16.43
CA VAL A 571 18.91 -20.76 15.13
C VAL A 571 20.34 -20.59 14.59
N LEU A 572 20.89 -19.38 14.61
CA LEU A 572 22.28 -19.13 14.19
C LEU A 572 23.30 -19.83 15.10
N TYR A 573 23.10 -19.77 16.41
CA TYR A 573 24.04 -20.32 17.37
C TYR A 573 24.11 -21.84 17.29
N TYR A 574 22.96 -22.52 17.22
CA TYR A 574 22.89 -23.99 17.25
C TYR A 574 23.00 -24.64 15.88
N LEU A 575 22.55 -23.99 14.79
CA LEU A 575 22.53 -24.61 13.46
C LEU A 575 23.59 -24.09 12.48
N ALA A 576 24.26 -22.97 12.78
CA ALA A 576 25.32 -22.42 11.94
C ALA A 576 26.68 -22.44 12.66
N SER A 577 26.91 -21.46 13.53
CA SER A 577 28.10 -21.39 14.40
C SER A 577 27.98 -20.23 15.39
N PRO A 578 28.75 -20.24 16.50
CA PRO A 578 28.82 -19.10 17.41
C PRO A 578 29.25 -17.80 16.72
N GLY A 579 30.17 -17.88 15.73
CA GLY A 579 30.60 -16.72 14.94
C GLY A 579 29.49 -16.13 14.07
N ALA A 580 28.68 -16.98 13.44
CA ALA A 580 27.52 -16.55 12.67
C ALA A 580 26.46 -15.89 13.56
N ALA A 581 26.26 -16.37 14.79
CA ALA A 581 25.40 -15.72 15.77
C ALA A 581 25.91 -14.32 16.18
N GLY A 582 27.22 -14.16 16.37
CA GLY A 582 27.85 -12.86 16.64
C GLY A 582 27.64 -11.87 15.49
N LEU A 583 27.87 -12.29 14.25
CA LEU A 583 27.63 -11.46 13.07
C LEU A 583 26.14 -11.09 12.92
N GLY A 584 25.24 -12.06 13.11
CA GLY A 584 23.79 -11.83 13.08
C GLY A 584 23.34 -10.82 14.14
N ALA A 585 23.93 -10.87 15.34
CA ALA A 585 23.66 -9.89 16.40
C ALA A 585 24.12 -8.48 16.00
N ILE A 586 25.33 -8.33 15.46
CA ILE A 586 25.85 -7.03 15.00
C ILE A 586 24.93 -6.45 13.92
N ILE A 587 24.56 -7.28 12.92
CA ILE A 587 23.65 -6.88 11.85
C ILE A 587 22.31 -6.41 12.43
N ALA A 588 21.72 -7.17 13.35
CA ALA A 588 20.45 -6.83 13.96
C ALA A 588 20.50 -5.52 14.80
N ILE A 589 21.60 -5.27 15.52
CA ILE A 589 21.81 -4.00 16.26
C ILE A 589 21.91 -2.83 15.30
N LEU A 590 22.76 -2.92 14.27
CA LEU A 590 22.96 -1.85 13.29
C LEU A 590 21.64 -1.51 12.57
N LEU A 591 20.87 -2.54 12.21
CA LEU A 591 19.61 -2.34 11.51
C LEU A 591 18.50 -1.79 12.43
N ALA A 592 18.49 -2.17 13.71
CA ALA A 592 17.59 -1.57 14.71
C ALA A 592 17.92 -0.08 14.92
N TRP A 593 19.22 0.26 14.99
CA TRP A 593 19.70 1.64 15.11
C TRP A 593 19.27 2.50 13.92
N GLU A 594 19.52 2.04 12.68
CA GLU A 594 19.11 2.73 11.45
C GLU A 594 17.58 2.92 11.36
N SER A 595 16.81 1.92 11.80
CA SER A 595 15.34 1.99 11.80
C SER A 595 14.82 3.10 12.72
N ILE A 596 15.50 3.36 13.85
CA ILE A 596 15.13 4.36 14.85
C ILE A 596 15.54 5.78 14.43
N ILE A 597 16.71 5.93 13.80
CA ILE A 597 17.33 7.24 13.50
C ILE A 597 16.89 7.81 12.15
N GLY A 598 16.42 6.96 11.23
CA GLY A 598 16.23 7.34 9.83
C GLY A 598 15.44 8.64 9.61
N ILE A 599 15.87 9.36 8.58
CA ILE A 599 15.49 10.74 8.21
C ILE A 599 13.95 10.93 8.18
N ARG A 600 13.48 11.97 8.88
CA ARG A 600 12.09 12.43 8.80
C ARG A 600 11.85 13.08 7.43
N VAL A 601 10.91 12.55 6.67
CA VAL A 601 10.33 13.20 5.47
C VAL A 601 9.13 14.02 5.94
N THR A 602 9.14 15.31 5.65
CA THR A 602 8.01 16.22 5.87
C THR A 602 7.16 16.24 4.60
N PRO A 603 5.82 16.10 4.69
CA PRO A 603 4.95 16.19 3.53
C PRO A 603 5.00 17.60 2.90
N LEU A 604 4.74 17.72 1.60
CA LEU A 604 4.54 19.01 0.95
C LEU A 604 3.05 19.34 0.91
N PRO A 605 2.62 20.50 1.45
CA PRO A 605 1.22 20.93 1.36
C PRO A 605 0.84 21.30 -0.09
N ALA A 606 -0.46 21.34 -0.39
CA ALA A 606 -0.98 21.73 -1.71
C ALA A 606 -0.65 23.18 -2.02
N ARG A 607 -0.59 23.50 -3.32
CA ARG A 607 -1.08 24.80 -3.77
C ARG A 607 -2.57 24.83 -3.48
N HIS A 608 -2.98 25.58 -2.46
CA HIS A 608 -4.24 26.28 -2.63
C HIS A 608 -4.05 27.14 -3.88
N ALA A 609 -5.02 27.13 -4.79
CA ALA A 609 -5.15 28.27 -5.68
C ALA A 609 -5.16 29.48 -4.73
N LEU A 610 -4.07 30.24 -4.72
CA LEU A 610 -4.05 31.54 -4.08
C LEU A 610 -5.19 32.25 -4.79
N THR A 611 -6.35 32.31 -4.14
CA THR A 611 -7.39 33.24 -4.52
C THR A 611 -6.67 34.58 -4.56
N GLY A 612 -6.81 35.31 -5.66
CA GLY A 612 -5.99 36.49 -5.97
C GLY A 612 -6.13 37.68 -5.01
N ALA A 613 -6.57 37.45 -3.77
CA ALA A 613 -6.57 38.38 -2.66
C ALA A 613 -5.25 38.35 -1.85
N ASP A 614 -4.41 37.31 -2.00
CA ASP A 614 -3.12 37.19 -1.30
C ASP A 614 -1.89 37.43 -2.21
N LEU A 615 -2.11 37.95 -3.43
CA LEU A 615 -1.09 38.51 -4.33
C LEU A 615 -1.39 39.99 -4.54
#